data_AF-A0A1M7RFV7-F1
#
_entry.id   AF-A0A1M7RFV7-F1
#
_cell.length_a   1.000
_cell.length_b   1.000
_cell.length_c   1.000
_cell.angle_alpha   90.00
_cell.angle_beta   90.00
_cell.angle_gamma   90.00
#
_symmetry.space_group_name_H-M   'P 1'
#
loop_
_entity.id
_entity.type
_entity.pdbx_description
1 polymer ?
#
loop_
_entity_poly.entity_id
_entity_poly.type
_entity_poly.pdbx_seq_one_letter_code
_entity_poly.pdbx_strand_id
1 'polypeptide(L)'
;MTSRPSTPTVPTPSPAPADDAVTQHTRRLATVLACGFLVVSLFQVALALGAPFGAAAFGGADTGRLAPSLRLVSTFAAVFWILAALHALSRGGVISRFPRAGGRRLTWVLVGITALGTLMNLASSSPWERFGWAPYVLLLTVVGVRLARRP
;
A
#
# COMPACT_ATOMS: atom_id res chain seq x y z
N MET A 1 -3.93 19.21 65.23
CA MET A 1 -3.20 18.56 64.13
C MET A 1 -4.05 17.42 63.58
N THR A 2 -4.84 17.68 62.54
CA THR A 2 -5.71 16.70 61.89
C THR A 2 -5.00 16.19 60.64
N SER A 3 -4.50 14.95 60.68
CA SER A 3 -3.80 14.31 59.56
C SER A 3 -4.79 13.95 58.45
N ARG A 4 -4.59 14.52 57.26
CA ARG A 4 -5.36 14.24 56.04
C ARG A 4 -5.07 12.80 55.57
N PRO A 5 -6.08 11.97 55.27
CA PRO A 5 -5.84 10.63 54.76
C PRO A 5 -5.24 10.69 53.34
N SER A 6 -4.11 10.01 53.13
CA SER A 6 -3.44 9.86 51.84
C SER A 6 -4.31 9.01 50.93
N THR A 7 -4.85 9.60 49.85
CA THR A 7 -5.57 8.84 48.82
C THR A 7 -4.61 7.82 48.19
N PRO A 8 -4.93 6.51 48.18
CA PRO A 8 -4.09 5.52 47.53
C PRO A 8 -4.10 5.77 46.01
N THR A 9 -2.93 6.08 45.45
CA THR A 9 -2.72 6.18 44.01
C THR A 9 -2.89 4.79 43.41
N VAL A 10 -4.06 4.52 42.81
CA VAL A 10 -4.27 3.29 42.04
C VAL A 10 -3.33 3.33 40.84
N PRO A 11 -2.36 2.40 40.70
CA PRO A 11 -1.50 2.37 39.53
C PRO A 11 -2.35 2.10 38.29
N THR A 12 -2.30 3.00 37.31
CA THR A 12 -2.95 2.83 36.01
C THR A 12 -2.48 1.49 35.43
N PRO A 13 -3.38 0.56 35.05
CA PRO A 13 -2.97 -0.72 34.50
C PRO A 13 -2.15 -0.50 33.22
N SER A 14 -1.01 -1.17 33.13
CA SER A 14 -0.19 -1.23 31.91
C SER A 14 -1.07 -1.70 30.75
N PRO A 15 -0.97 -1.11 29.54
CA PRO A 15 -1.76 -1.57 28.40
C PRO A 15 -1.61 -3.09 28.21
N ALA A 16 -2.72 -3.77 27.99
CA ALA A 16 -2.79 -5.23 28.00
C ALA A 16 -2.12 -5.82 26.75
N PRO A 17 -1.59 -7.07 26.79
CA PRO A 17 -0.90 -7.72 25.66
C PRO A 17 -1.70 -7.78 24.34
N ALA A 18 -3.02 -7.68 24.41
CA ALA A 18 -3.90 -7.66 23.24
C ALA A 18 -3.78 -6.36 22.41
N ASP A 19 -3.56 -5.21 23.05
CA ASP A 19 -3.43 -3.91 22.37
C ASP A 19 -2.14 -3.83 21.55
N ASP A 20 -1.07 -4.42 22.07
CA ASP A 20 0.22 -4.55 21.40
C ASP A 20 0.10 -5.45 20.16
N ALA A 21 -0.61 -6.57 20.26
CA ALA A 21 -0.81 -7.50 19.16
C ALA A 21 -1.66 -6.89 18.02
N VAL A 22 -2.72 -6.14 18.34
CA VAL A 22 -3.55 -5.43 17.35
C VAL A 22 -2.74 -4.35 16.62
N THR A 23 -1.94 -3.59 17.37
CA THR A 23 -1.05 -2.58 16.82
C THR A 23 0.02 -3.21 15.91
N GLN A 24 0.66 -4.29 16.36
CA GLN A 24 1.66 -5.02 15.58
C GLN A 24 1.06 -5.60 14.29
N HIS A 25 -0.13 -6.18 14.35
CA HIS A 25 -0.82 -6.70 13.16
C HIS A 25 -1.13 -5.59 12.15
N THR A 26 -1.63 -4.43 12.61
CA THR A 26 -1.91 -3.28 11.74
C THR A 26 -0.63 -2.76 11.08
N ARG A 27 0.47 -2.67 11.84
CA ARG A 27 1.80 -2.34 11.31
C ARG A 27 2.26 -3.33 10.25
N ARG A 28 2.13 -4.64 10.49
CA ARG A 28 2.50 -5.69 9.53
C ARG A 28 1.71 -5.55 8.22
N LEU A 29 0.39 -5.35 8.28
CA LEU A 29 -0.44 -5.16 7.09
C LEU A 29 -0.01 -3.92 6.29
N ALA A 30 0.24 -2.81 6.98
CA ALA A 30 0.73 -1.58 6.37
C ALA A 30 2.09 -1.76 5.69
N THR A 31 3.03 -2.43 6.35
CA THR A 31 4.36 -2.72 5.78
C THR A 31 4.26 -3.61 4.55
N VAL A 32 3.49 -4.70 4.62
CA VAL A 32 3.29 -5.59 3.46
C VAL A 32 2.69 -4.85 2.29
N LEU A 33 1.65 -4.03 2.52
CA LEU A 33 1.02 -3.23 1.47
C LEU A 33 1.99 -2.21 0.87
N ALA A 34 2.77 -1.53 1.72
CA ALA A 34 3.74 -0.54 1.28
C ALA A 34 4.86 -1.16 0.43
N CYS A 35 5.46 -2.28 0.88
CA CYS A 35 6.41 -3.05 0.09
C CYS A 35 5.79 -3.48 -1.24
N GLY A 36 4.52 -3.89 -1.21
CA GLY A 36 3.75 -4.23 -2.39
C GLY A 36 3.70 -3.10 -3.44
N PHE A 37 3.35 -1.89 -2.99
CA PHE A 37 3.32 -0.70 -3.85
C PHE A 37 4.72 -0.28 -4.31
N LEU A 38 5.76 -0.45 -3.49
CA LEU A 38 7.13 -0.15 -3.91
C LEU A 38 7.61 -1.07 -5.03
N VAL A 39 7.25 -2.36 -5.02
CA VAL A 39 7.54 -3.25 -6.15
C VAL A 39 6.87 -2.76 -7.44
N VAL A 40 5.60 -2.32 -7.37
CA VAL A 40 4.91 -1.72 -8.52
C VAL A 40 5.66 -0.47 -8.98
N SER A 41 6.07 0.40 -8.06
CA SER A 41 6.80 1.63 -8.38
C SER A 41 8.15 1.34 -9.04
N LEU A 42 8.93 0.39 -8.51
CA LEU A 42 10.22 0.00 -9.09
C LEU A 42 10.05 -0.53 -10.52
N PHE A 43 9.01 -1.32 -10.76
CA PHE A 43 8.67 -1.75 -12.12
C PHE A 43 8.38 -0.55 -13.03
N GLN A 44 7.55 0.40 -12.59
CA GLN A 44 7.23 1.61 -13.35
C GLN A 44 8.47 2.49 -13.60
N VAL A 45 9.39 2.61 -12.63
CA VAL A 45 10.69 3.28 -12.83
C VAL A 45 11.52 2.56 -13.90
N ALA A 46 11.58 1.23 -13.86
CA ALA A 46 12.29 0.46 -14.88
C ALA A 46 11.71 0.72 -16.29
N LEU A 47 10.38 0.73 -16.43
CA LEU A 47 9.71 1.08 -17.70
C LEU A 47 10.02 2.52 -18.13
N ALA A 48 9.96 3.48 -17.20
CA ALA A 48 10.28 4.88 -17.47
C ALA A 48 11.73 5.07 -17.95
N LEU A 49 12.69 4.30 -17.40
CA LEU A 49 14.09 4.27 -17.85
C LEU A 49 14.28 3.49 -19.17
N GLY A 50 13.23 2.80 -19.63
CA GLY A 50 13.18 2.08 -20.90
C GLY A 50 13.70 0.66 -20.80
N ALA A 51 13.56 0.00 -19.66
CA ALA A 51 13.76 -1.43 -19.57
C ALA A 51 12.84 -2.17 -20.58
N PRO A 52 13.30 -3.28 -21.18
CA PRO A 52 12.56 -3.99 -22.22
C PRO A 52 11.47 -4.90 -21.64
N PHE A 53 10.65 -4.38 -20.73
CA PHE A 53 9.58 -5.12 -20.05
C PHE A 53 8.18 -4.65 -20.47
N GLY A 54 8.06 -3.98 -21.62
CA GLY A 54 6.78 -3.47 -22.09
C GLY A 54 5.76 -4.58 -22.38
N ALA A 55 6.20 -5.81 -22.71
CA ALA A 55 5.29 -6.96 -22.83
C ALA A 55 4.49 -7.23 -21.54
N ALA A 56 5.02 -6.83 -20.38
CA ALA A 56 4.40 -7.00 -19.06
C ALA A 56 3.63 -5.76 -18.59
N ALA A 57 3.38 -4.78 -19.47
CA ALA A 57 2.69 -3.54 -19.14
C ALA A 57 1.81 -3.03 -20.29
N PHE A 58 0.81 -2.23 -19.95
CA PHE A 58 -0.10 -1.57 -20.90
C PHE A 58 -0.71 -2.53 -21.95
N GLY A 59 -1.08 -3.74 -21.54
CA GLY A 59 -1.68 -4.76 -22.41
C GLY A 59 -0.68 -5.56 -23.25
N GLY A 60 0.62 -5.27 -23.12
CA GLY A 60 1.69 -5.90 -23.90
C GLY A 60 1.83 -5.36 -25.32
N ALA A 61 1.33 -4.15 -25.60
CA ALA A 61 1.39 -3.53 -26.93
C ALA A 61 2.84 -3.31 -27.41
N ASP A 62 3.73 -2.88 -26.51
CA ASP A 62 5.15 -2.69 -26.79
C ASP A 62 5.94 -3.85 -26.19
N THR A 63 6.27 -4.91 -26.93
CA THR A 63 6.93 -6.09 -26.35
C THR A 63 8.34 -5.82 -25.79
N GLY A 64 9.03 -4.80 -26.32
CA GLY A 64 10.35 -4.37 -25.88
C GLY A 64 10.33 -3.12 -24.99
N ARG A 65 10.91 -2.03 -25.48
CA ARG A 65 10.94 -0.73 -24.79
C ARG A 65 9.65 0.02 -25.07
N LEU A 66 9.08 0.66 -24.05
CA LEU A 66 7.87 1.45 -24.21
C LEU A 66 8.09 2.69 -25.07
N ALA A 67 7.04 3.05 -25.82
CA ALA A 67 6.93 4.35 -26.47
C ALA A 67 7.15 5.51 -25.48
N PRO A 68 7.75 6.64 -25.90
CA PRO A 68 8.06 7.76 -25.00
C PRO A 68 6.88 8.28 -24.18
N SER A 69 5.67 8.30 -24.76
CA SER A 69 4.45 8.71 -24.06
C SER A 69 4.10 7.79 -22.89
N LEU A 70 4.21 6.47 -23.07
CA LEU A 70 3.95 5.50 -22.02
C LEU A 70 5.04 5.48 -20.95
N ARG A 71 6.28 5.85 -21.31
CA ARG A 71 7.36 6.06 -20.32
C ARG A 71 7.03 7.23 -19.39
N LEU A 72 6.48 8.32 -19.92
CA LEU A 72 6.02 9.45 -19.11
C LEU A 72 4.87 9.04 -18.18
N VAL A 73 3.89 8.27 -18.68
CA VAL A 73 2.83 7.68 -17.85
C VAL A 73 3.42 6.81 -16.73
N SER A 74 4.44 6.01 -17.05
CA SER A 74 5.14 5.16 -16.07
C SER A 74 5.83 5.98 -14.99
N THR A 75 6.43 7.13 -15.33
CA THR A 75 7.00 8.06 -14.34
C THR A 75 5.94 8.54 -13.34
N PHE A 76 4.78 8.99 -13.83
CA PHE A 76 3.69 9.42 -12.95
C PHE A 76 3.15 8.27 -12.10
N ALA A 77 3.01 7.07 -12.69
CA ALA A 77 2.60 5.88 -11.96
C ALA A 77 3.60 5.52 -10.85
N ALA A 78 4.90 5.60 -11.11
CA ALA A 78 5.94 5.34 -10.12
C ALA A 78 5.82 6.26 -8.90
N VAL A 79 5.66 7.58 -9.15
CA VAL A 79 5.47 8.58 -8.09
C VAL A 79 4.19 8.32 -7.31
N PHE A 80 3.08 8.04 -8.00
CA PHE A 80 1.81 7.71 -7.37
C PHE A 80 1.94 6.52 -6.41
N TRP A 81 2.59 5.42 -6.83
CA TRP A 81 2.74 4.24 -5.99
C TRP A 81 3.72 4.45 -4.82
N ILE A 82 4.73 5.32 -4.95
CA ILE A 82 5.57 5.75 -3.82
C ILE A 82 4.72 6.48 -2.78
N LEU A 83 3.90 7.44 -3.21
CA LEU A 83 3.01 8.17 -2.30
C LEU A 83 2.00 7.24 -1.63
N ALA A 84 1.46 6.25 -2.37
CA ALA A 84 0.59 5.22 -1.82
C ALA A 84 1.29 4.36 -0.76
N ALA A 85 2.57 4.00 -0.96
CA ALA A 85 3.38 3.26 0.00
C ALA A 85 3.61 4.08 1.28
N LEU A 86 3.98 5.35 1.15
CA LEU A 86 4.15 6.26 2.29
C LEU A 86 2.85 6.44 3.08
N HIS A 87 1.73 6.58 2.37
CA HIS A 87 0.40 6.61 2.99
C HIS A 87 0.11 5.33 3.78
N ALA A 88 0.35 4.15 3.20
CA ALA A 88 0.14 2.87 3.89
C ALA A 88 0.98 2.77 5.18
N LEU A 89 2.26 3.14 5.13
CA LEU A 89 3.13 3.17 6.32
C LEU A 89 2.65 4.17 7.39
N SER A 90 2.16 5.35 6.97
CA SER A 90 1.58 6.34 7.89
C SER A 90 0.29 5.84 8.54
N ARG A 91 -0.57 5.17 7.75
CA ARG A 91 -1.84 4.58 8.22
C ARG A 91 -1.62 3.47 9.25
N GLY A 92 -0.55 2.69 9.10
CA GLY A 92 -0.14 1.66 10.06
C GLY A 92 0.63 2.17 11.27
N GLY A 93 0.93 3.48 11.34
CA GLY A 93 1.73 4.04 12.43
C GLY A 93 3.19 3.59 12.42
N VAL A 94 3.73 3.23 11.25
CA VAL A 94 5.14 2.89 11.05
C VAL A 94 5.98 4.16 10.89
N ILE A 95 5.45 5.16 10.18
CA ILE A 95 6.06 6.48 10.04
C ILE A 95 5.13 7.57 10.59
N SER A 96 5.69 8.60 11.21
CA SER A 96 4.94 9.73 11.81
C SER A 96 5.00 11.01 11.00
N ARG A 97 5.94 11.11 10.03
CA ARG A 97 6.27 12.34 9.31
C ARG A 97 5.37 12.64 8.10
N PHE A 98 4.58 11.67 7.65
CA PHE A 98 3.69 11.85 6.51
C PHE A 98 2.27 12.17 7.00
N PRO A 99 1.61 13.24 6.50
CA PRO A 99 0.28 13.62 6.94
C PRO A 99 -0.66 12.42 6.87
N ARG A 100 -1.38 12.14 7.95
CA ARG A 100 -2.47 11.15 7.95
C ARG A 100 -3.69 11.62 7.15
N ALA A 101 -3.53 12.66 6.33
CA ALA A 101 -4.56 13.26 5.51
C ALA A 101 -5.17 12.19 4.60
N GLY A 102 -6.50 12.03 4.69
CA GLY A 102 -7.25 10.99 3.97
C GLY A 102 -7.44 9.68 4.73
N GLY A 103 -6.58 9.33 5.69
CA GLY A 103 -6.75 8.19 6.63
C GLY A 103 -7.37 6.92 6.02
N ARG A 104 -8.51 6.50 6.58
CA ARG A 104 -9.29 5.34 6.09
C ARG A 104 -9.88 5.56 4.68
N ARG A 105 -10.35 6.76 4.35
CA ARG A 105 -10.97 7.08 3.04
C ARG A 105 -9.97 6.89 1.90
N LEU A 106 -8.76 7.43 2.03
CA LEU A 106 -7.71 7.27 1.01
C LEU A 106 -7.30 5.80 0.84
N THR A 107 -7.28 5.03 1.93
CA THR A 107 -7.01 3.58 1.86
C THR A 107 -8.08 2.85 1.04
N TRP A 108 -9.37 3.23 1.19
CA TRP A 108 -10.44 2.69 0.35
C TRP A 108 -10.34 3.11 -1.12
N VAL A 109 -9.89 4.33 -1.40
CA VAL A 109 -9.60 4.76 -2.78
C VAL A 109 -8.51 3.88 -3.41
N LEU A 110 -7.41 3.63 -2.69
CA LEU A 110 -6.35 2.72 -3.17
C LEU A 110 -6.84 1.28 -3.36
N VAL A 111 -7.74 0.80 -2.49
CA VAL A 111 -8.42 -0.48 -2.68
C VAL A 111 -9.23 -0.49 -3.97
N GLY A 112 -10.01 0.55 -4.24
CA GLY A 112 -10.77 0.68 -5.48
C GLY A 112 -9.86 0.67 -6.72
N ILE A 113 -8.76 1.41 -6.68
CA ILE A 113 -7.77 1.47 -7.77
C ILE A 113 -7.11 0.11 -8.00
N THR A 114 -6.68 -0.58 -6.95
CA THR A 114 -6.08 -1.92 -7.09
C THR A 114 -7.11 -2.97 -7.51
N ALA A 115 -8.35 -2.89 -7.05
CA ALA A 115 -9.43 -3.77 -7.50
C ALA A 115 -9.69 -3.60 -9.00
N LEU A 116 -9.80 -2.35 -9.47
CA LEU A 116 -9.93 -2.06 -10.90
C LEU A 116 -8.70 -2.55 -11.68
N GLY A 117 -7.50 -2.29 -11.18
CA GLY A 117 -6.26 -2.78 -11.79
C GLY A 117 -6.21 -4.31 -11.87
N THR A 118 -6.74 -5.03 -10.87
CA THR A 118 -6.86 -6.49 -10.90
C THR A 118 -7.76 -6.93 -12.05
N LEU A 119 -8.94 -6.32 -12.19
CA LEU A 119 -9.88 -6.63 -13.27
C LEU A 119 -9.26 -6.35 -14.65
N MET A 120 -8.58 -5.22 -14.80
CA MET A 120 -7.91 -4.86 -16.05
C MET A 120 -6.79 -5.85 -16.40
N ASN A 121 -5.94 -6.22 -15.42
CA ASN A 121 -4.88 -7.21 -15.64
C ASN A 121 -5.44 -8.60 -15.97
N LEU A 122 -6.54 -9.02 -15.34
CA LEU A 122 -7.20 -10.29 -15.62
C LEU A 122 -7.85 -10.32 -17.02
N ALA A 123 -8.36 -9.18 -17.48
CA ALA A 123 -8.92 -8.99 -18.81
C ALA A 123 -7.86 -8.78 -19.90
N SER A 124 -6.59 -8.57 -19.52
CA SER A 124 -5.50 -8.30 -20.46
C SER A 124 -5.22 -9.48 -21.40
N SER A 125 -4.82 -9.14 -22.63
CA SER A 125 -4.29 -10.07 -23.62
C SER A 125 -2.86 -10.52 -23.31
N SER A 126 -2.12 -9.80 -22.46
CA SER A 126 -0.75 -10.17 -22.08
C SER A 126 -0.75 -11.29 -21.03
N PRO A 127 -0.06 -12.42 -21.28
CA PRO A 127 0.10 -13.48 -20.27
C PRO A 127 0.77 -12.98 -18.99
N TRP A 128 1.71 -12.04 -19.09
CA TRP A 128 2.39 -11.46 -17.94
C TRP A 128 1.44 -10.65 -17.06
N GLU A 129 0.54 -9.89 -17.67
CA GLU A 129 -0.46 -9.13 -16.92
C GLU A 129 -1.48 -10.06 -16.28
N ARG A 130 -1.97 -11.06 -17.02
CA ARG A 130 -2.99 -11.99 -16.54
C ARG A 130 -2.50 -12.93 -15.43
N PHE A 131 -1.30 -13.51 -15.58
CA PHE A 131 -0.80 -14.53 -14.66
C PHE A 131 0.23 -14.01 -13.65
N GLY A 132 0.86 -12.86 -13.92
CA GLY A 132 1.78 -12.20 -12.99
C GLY A 132 1.10 -11.06 -12.22
N TRP A 133 0.69 -10.01 -12.93
CA TRP A 133 0.18 -8.80 -12.28
C TRP A 133 -1.22 -8.97 -11.68
N ALA A 134 -2.15 -9.68 -12.32
CA ALA A 134 -3.50 -9.85 -11.78
C ALA A 134 -3.50 -10.50 -10.37
N PRO A 135 -2.85 -11.66 -10.13
CA PRO A 135 -2.82 -12.24 -8.78
C PRO A 135 -2.04 -11.36 -7.80
N TYR A 136 -0.98 -10.70 -8.26
CA TYR A 136 -0.20 -9.80 -7.41
C TYR A 136 -1.02 -8.59 -6.93
N VAL A 137 -1.69 -7.90 -7.85
CA VAL A 137 -2.52 -6.73 -7.52
C VAL A 137 -3.75 -7.15 -6.70
N LEU A 138 -4.32 -8.34 -6.97
CA LEU A 138 -5.39 -8.91 -6.15
C LEU A 138 -4.94 -9.08 -4.68
N LEU A 139 -3.73 -9.59 -4.45
CA LEU A 139 -3.17 -9.70 -3.11
C LEU A 139 -3.08 -8.32 -2.44
N LEU A 140 -2.61 -7.30 -3.16
CA LEU A 140 -2.57 -5.92 -2.63
C LEU A 140 -3.96 -5.40 -2.30
N THR A 141 -4.97 -5.67 -3.12
CA THR A 141 -6.36 -5.32 -2.85
C THR A 141 -6.84 -5.99 -1.56
N VAL A 142 -6.60 -7.29 -1.37
CA VAL A 142 -7.00 -8.02 -0.17
C VAL A 142 -6.33 -7.46 1.08
N VAL A 143 -5.01 -7.20 1.03
CA VAL A 143 -4.28 -6.60 2.16
C VAL A 143 -4.79 -5.17 2.43
N GLY A 144 -5.04 -4.39 1.39
CA GLY A 144 -5.60 -3.04 1.48
C GLY A 144 -6.99 -3.02 2.13
N VAL A 145 -7.87 -3.95 1.77
CA VAL A 145 -9.19 -4.11 2.42
C VAL A 145 -9.02 -4.41 3.91
N ARG A 146 -8.10 -5.31 4.26
CA ARG A 146 -7.83 -5.65 5.67
C ARG A 146 -7.32 -4.44 6.44
N LEU A 147 -6.43 -3.64 5.87
CA LEU A 147 -5.92 -2.41 6.48
C LEU A 147 -7.02 -1.34 6.61
N ALA A 148 -7.85 -1.16 5.58
CA ALA A 148 -8.93 -0.16 5.54
C ALA A 148 -10.07 -0.45 6.54
N ARG A 149 -10.23 -1.73 6.93
CA ARG A 149 -11.18 -2.15 7.96
C ARG A 149 -10.66 -1.96 9.38
N ARG A 150 -9.37 -1.68 9.59
CA ARG A 150 -8.84 -1.35 10.92
C ARG A 150 -9.31 0.04 11.35
N PRO A 151 -9.56 0.25 12.66
CA PRO A 151 -9.90 1.57 13.21
C PRO A 151 -8.77 2.59 12.96
#